data_AF-A0A6G1I7B6-F1
#
_entry.id   AF-A0A6G1I7B6-F1
#
_cell.length_a   1.000
_cell.length_b   1.000
_cell.length_c   1.000
_cell.angle_alpha   90.00
_cell.angle_beta   90.00
_cell.angle_gamma   90.00
#
_symmetry.space_group_name_H-M   'P 1'
#
loop_
_entity.id
_entity.type
_entity.pdbx_description
1 polymer ?
#
loop_
_entity_poly.entity_id
_entity_poly.type
_entity_poly.pdbx_seq_one_letter_code
_entity_poly.pdbx_strand_id
1 'polypeptide(L)'
;MDKAKEVAQEEAVRVKRLTQDAVNSRAYLYPLKGIFYFATHQSLWQPLWSQLAPTITTGIGVTTFMFALTYLPQAAALAIINGPFAVVSAIALVLSESSAITSILARSFFIDAALLDTFDGTLVERNQTELVTAGRTVKPGGSGVSRLGKVIRTPFSRFTPKAIIRNLMYLPLNFIPIVGTAIYIILQGKRSGPAALARYFQLKGMTARQREEHVEKHRGAYTSFGVPAVLLEMVPFVGIFFAFTNTVGAALWAAEMEEKSN
;
A
#
# COMPACT_ATOMS: atom_id res chain seq x y z
N MET A 1 9.89 -17.21 38.16
CA MET A 1 9.13 -17.88 37.06
C MET A 1 7.75 -17.24 36.84
N ASP A 2 7.22 -16.47 37.80
CA ASP A 2 5.86 -15.90 37.73
C ASP A 2 5.71 -14.76 36.71
N LYS A 3 6.70 -13.86 36.58
CA LYS A 3 6.68 -12.81 35.55
C LYS A 3 6.63 -13.35 34.11
N ALA A 4 7.27 -14.49 33.85
CA ALA A 4 7.25 -15.10 32.52
C ALA A 4 5.87 -15.71 32.19
N LYS A 5 5.19 -16.28 33.20
CA LYS A 5 3.82 -16.79 33.06
C LYS A 5 2.81 -15.64 32.92
N GLU A 6 2.98 -14.56 33.68
CA GLU A 6 2.13 -13.36 33.61
C GLU A 6 2.22 -12.70 32.21
N VAL A 7 3.44 -12.48 31.71
CA VAL A 7 3.65 -11.96 30.33
C VAL A 7 3.06 -12.90 29.28
N ALA A 8 3.26 -14.22 29.41
CA ALA A 8 2.69 -15.18 28.47
C ALA A 8 1.14 -15.20 28.50
N GLN A 9 0.53 -15.04 29.67
CA GLN A 9 -0.92 -14.94 29.82
C GLN A 9 -1.47 -13.63 29.23
N GLU A 10 -0.81 -12.51 29.50
CA GLU A 10 -1.17 -11.23 28.89
C GLU A 10 -1.07 -11.26 27.36
N GLU A 11 -0.01 -11.88 26.82
CA GLU A 11 0.14 -12.06 25.38
C GLU A 11 -0.93 -13.00 24.81
N ALA A 12 -1.24 -14.11 25.47
CA ALA A 12 -2.29 -15.01 25.03
C ALA A 12 -3.66 -14.33 24.99
N VAL A 13 -4.00 -13.53 26.01
CA VAL A 13 -5.23 -12.74 26.05
C VAL A 13 -5.24 -11.68 24.95
N ARG A 14 -4.11 -11.01 24.71
CA ARG A 14 -3.96 -10.01 23.64
C ARG A 14 -4.16 -10.65 22.27
N VAL A 15 -3.51 -11.78 22.00
CA VAL A 15 -3.64 -12.53 20.74
C VAL A 15 -5.09 -12.95 20.54
N LYS A 16 -5.74 -13.52 21.57
CA LYS A 16 -7.16 -13.90 21.50
C LYS A 16 -8.06 -12.72 21.13
N ARG A 17 -7.87 -11.56 21.76
CA ARG A 17 -8.63 -10.33 21.43
C ARG A 17 -8.40 -9.89 19.99
N LEU A 18 -7.16 -9.87 19.53
CA LEU A 18 -6.81 -9.50 18.15
C LEU A 18 -7.43 -10.45 17.13
N THR A 19 -7.41 -11.77 17.39
CA THR A 19 -8.03 -12.76 16.51
C THR A 19 -9.55 -12.62 16.50
N GLN A 20 -10.17 -12.39 17.66
CA GLN A 20 -11.61 -12.21 17.75
C GLN A 20 -12.07 -10.94 17.03
N ASP A 21 -11.35 -9.83 17.20
CA ASP A 21 -11.57 -8.57 16.47
C ASP A 21 -11.38 -8.73 14.95
N ALA A 22 -10.33 -9.45 14.52
CA ALA A 22 -10.10 -9.78 13.11
C ALA A 22 -11.25 -10.58 12.48
N VAL A 23 -11.78 -11.58 13.19
CA VAL A 23 -12.89 -12.40 12.69
C VAL A 23 -14.21 -11.61 12.68
N ASN A 24 -14.50 -10.88 13.75
CA ASN A 24 -15.76 -10.15 13.92
C ASN A 24 -15.88 -8.96 12.96
N SER A 25 -14.79 -8.24 12.71
CA SER A 25 -14.77 -7.11 11.78
C SER A 25 -15.00 -7.51 10.33
N ARG A 26 -14.74 -8.78 9.96
CA ARG A 26 -14.76 -9.30 8.59
C ARG A 26 -13.92 -8.47 7.62
N ALA A 27 -12.94 -7.71 8.13
CA ALA A 27 -12.21 -6.75 7.33
C ALA A 27 -11.30 -7.41 6.28
N TYR A 28 -10.91 -8.67 6.51
CA TYR A 28 -10.21 -9.53 5.55
C TYR A 28 -10.97 -9.79 4.24
N LEU A 29 -12.28 -9.55 4.19
CA LEU A 29 -13.08 -9.70 2.96
C LEU A 29 -12.95 -8.50 2.02
N TYR A 30 -12.62 -7.30 2.52
CA TYR A 30 -12.64 -6.10 1.69
C TYR A 30 -11.60 -6.06 0.58
N PRO A 31 -10.37 -6.62 0.71
CA PRO A 31 -9.46 -6.70 -0.44
C PRO A 31 -10.09 -7.47 -1.61
N LEU A 32 -10.81 -8.56 -1.33
CA LEU A 32 -11.54 -9.33 -2.34
C LEU A 32 -12.75 -8.57 -2.88
N LYS A 33 -13.55 -7.94 -1.99
CA LYS A 33 -14.67 -7.08 -2.41
C LYS A 33 -14.17 -5.93 -3.31
N GLY A 34 -12.99 -5.38 -3.01
CA GLY A 34 -12.35 -4.33 -3.78
C GLY A 34 -12.01 -4.75 -5.20
N ILE A 35 -11.51 -5.98 -5.40
CA ILE A 35 -11.29 -6.55 -6.74
C ILE A 35 -12.61 -6.62 -7.52
N PHE A 36 -13.64 -7.23 -6.92
CA PHE A 36 -14.93 -7.37 -7.57
C PHE A 36 -15.55 -6.01 -7.90
N TYR A 37 -15.57 -5.10 -6.94
CA TYR A 37 -16.14 -3.76 -7.11
C TYR A 37 -15.39 -2.95 -8.16
N PHE A 38 -14.05 -3.00 -8.16
CA PHE A 38 -13.24 -2.34 -9.17
C PHE A 38 -13.54 -2.92 -10.56
N ALA A 39 -13.67 -4.24 -10.70
CA ALA A 39 -13.99 -4.87 -11.98
C ALA A 39 -15.37 -4.47 -12.53
N THR A 40 -16.37 -4.23 -11.66
CA THR A 40 -17.73 -3.85 -12.09
C THR A 40 -17.92 -2.34 -12.26
N HIS A 41 -17.07 -1.49 -11.69
CA HIS A 41 -17.20 -0.03 -11.74
C HIS A 41 -16.13 0.60 -12.63
N GLN A 42 -16.44 0.73 -13.91
CA GLN A 42 -15.51 1.27 -14.93
C GLN A 42 -15.06 2.72 -14.64
N SER A 43 -15.87 3.51 -13.90
CA SER A 43 -15.51 4.88 -13.49
C SER A 43 -14.23 4.93 -12.64
N LEU A 44 -13.91 3.84 -11.94
CA LEU A 44 -12.72 3.72 -11.09
C LEU A 44 -11.46 3.33 -11.89
N TRP A 45 -11.57 2.96 -13.16
CA TRP A 45 -10.40 2.57 -13.97
C TRP A 45 -9.61 3.76 -14.48
N GLN A 46 -10.21 4.95 -14.53
CA GLN A 46 -9.59 6.16 -15.06
C GLN A 46 -8.25 6.51 -14.35
N PRO A 47 -8.14 6.50 -13.01
CA PRO A 47 -6.87 6.67 -12.32
C PRO A 47 -5.81 5.63 -12.69
N LEU A 48 -6.18 4.36 -12.87
CA LEU A 48 -5.23 3.30 -13.25
C LEU A 48 -4.66 3.55 -14.65
N TRP A 49 -5.54 3.75 -15.64
CA TRP A 49 -5.13 3.95 -17.03
C TRP A 49 -4.34 5.24 -17.23
N SER A 50 -4.67 6.31 -16.50
CA SER A 50 -3.95 7.59 -16.61
C SER A 50 -2.50 7.53 -16.13
N GLN A 51 -2.16 6.57 -15.25
CA GLN A 51 -0.79 6.42 -14.75
C GLN A 51 0.06 5.42 -15.52
N LEU A 52 -0.50 4.61 -16.44
CA LEU A 52 0.30 3.69 -17.24
C LEU A 52 1.29 4.42 -18.14
N ALA A 53 0.83 5.45 -18.87
CA ALA A 53 1.69 6.22 -19.77
C ALA A 53 2.88 6.87 -19.04
N PRO A 54 2.72 7.66 -17.96
CA PRO A 54 3.86 8.24 -17.25
C PRO A 54 4.77 7.18 -16.62
N THR A 55 4.22 6.06 -16.15
CA THR A 55 5.01 4.95 -15.60
C THR A 55 5.88 4.28 -16.66
N ILE A 56 5.31 3.97 -17.84
CA ILE A 56 6.04 3.37 -18.96
C ILE A 56 7.12 4.32 -19.47
N THR A 57 6.77 5.60 -19.69
CA THR A 57 7.72 6.62 -20.15
C THR A 57 8.87 6.80 -19.16
N THR A 58 8.57 6.83 -17.85
CA THR A 58 9.61 6.90 -16.81
C THR A 58 10.47 5.64 -16.80
N GLY A 59 9.88 4.46 -16.98
CA GLY A 59 10.59 3.19 -17.07
C GLY A 59 11.58 3.15 -18.23
N ILE A 60 11.14 3.56 -19.41
CA ILE A 60 11.98 3.66 -20.61
C ILE A 60 13.11 4.66 -20.37
N GLY A 61 12.81 5.86 -19.86
CA GLY A 61 13.81 6.91 -19.61
C GLY A 61 14.88 6.47 -18.61
N VAL A 62 14.47 5.93 -17.46
CA VAL A 62 15.39 5.43 -16.42
C VAL A 62 16.25 4.29 -16.94
N THR A 63 15.63 3.30 -17.60
CA THR A 63 16.36 2.14 -18.14
C THR A 63 17.38 2.58 -19.17
N THR A 64 17.00 3.47 -20.10
CA THR A 64 17.91 4.01 -21.12
C THR A 64 19.09 4.74 -20.48
N PHE A 65 18.83 5.58 -19.49
CA PHE A 65 19.87 6.32 -18.77
C PHE A 65 20.83 5.40 -18.01
N MET A 66 20.28 4.40 -17.30
CA MET A 66 21.08 3.41 -16.57
C MET A 66 21.95 2.59 -17.52
N PHE A 67 21.40 2.09 -18.64
CA PHE A 67 22.21 1.39 -19.64
C PHE A 67 23.29 2.29 -20.27
N ALA A 68 23.00 3.56 -20.51
CA ALA A 68 23.99 4.48 -21.08
C ALA A 68 25.17 4.74 -20.13
N LEU A 69 24.92 4.84 -18.81
CA LEU A 69 25.94 5.27 -17.84
C LEU A 69 26.55 4.14 -17.02
N THR A 70 25.76 3.16 -16.58
CA THR A 70 26.19 2.16 -15.61
C THR A 70 26.59 0.83 -16.25
N TYR A 71 26.03 0.48 -17.40
CA TYR A 71 26.29 -0.82 -18.04
C TYR A 71 27.77 -1.05 -18.34
N LEU A 72 28.45 -0.12 -19.03
CA LEU A 72 29.86 -0.28 -19.39
C LEU A 72 30.77 -0.38 -18.15
N PRO A 73 30.69 0.54 -17.15
CA PRO A 73 31.44 0.41 -15.91
C PRO A 73 31.13 -0.88 -15.13
N GLN A 74 29.86 -1.28 -15.03
CA GLN A 74 29.46 -2.50 -14.30
C GLN A 74 29.93 -3.77 -15.00
N ALA A 75 29.81 -3.84 -16.33
CA ALA A 75 30.31 -4.96 -17.12
C ALA A 75 31.83 -5.09 -17.01
N ALA A 76 32.57 -3.97 -17.03
CA ALA A 76 34.02 -3.98 -16.83
C ALA A 76 34.40 -4.46 -15.42
N ALA A 77 33.72 -3.98 -14.38
CA ALA A 77 33.96 -4.41 -13.01
C ALA A 77 33.65 -5.90 -12.81
N LEU A 78 32.52 -6.37 -13.34
CA LEU A 78 32.11 -7.78 -13.27
C LEU A 78 33.02 -8.67 -14.12
N ALA A 79 33.60 -8.18 -15.21
CA ALA A 79 34.49 -8.97 -16.07
C ALA A 79 35.77 -9.40 -15.34
N ILE A 80 36.22 -8.60 -14.37
CA ILE A 80 37.36 -8.93 -13.50
C ILE A 80 37.07 -10.20 -12.66
N ILE A 81 35.81 -10.39 -12.25
CA ILE A 81 35.40 -11.47 -11.34
C ILE A 81 34.83 -12.67 -12.11
N ASN A 82 33.92 -12.41 -13.06
CA ASN A 82 33.09 -13.40 -13.73
C ASN A 82 33.50 -13.65 -15.20
N GLY A 83 34.52 -12.96 -15.71
CA GLY A 83 35.00 -13.10 -17.08
C GLY A 83 33.91 -12.80 -18.12
N PRO A 84 33.76 -13.60 -19.19
CA PRO A 84 32.85 -13.31 -20.29
C PRO A 84 31.36 -13.30 -19.89
N PHE A 85 30.97 -13.97 -18.80
CA PHE A 85 29.59 -13.93 -18.29
C PHE A 85 29.18 -12.58 -17.69
N ALA A 86 30.15 -11.70 -17.44
CA ALA A 86 29.91 -10.36 -16.90
C ALA A 86 28.95 -9.53 -17.74
N VAL A 87 28.93 -9.72 -19.06
CA VAL A 87 28.02 -9.04 -19.98
C VAL A 87 26.56 -9.33 -19.61
N VAL A 88 26.21 -10.60 -19.42
CA VAL A 88 24.84 -11.03 -19.10
C VAL A 88 24.47 -10.64 -17.67
N SER A 89 25.40 -10.81 -16.73
CA SER A 89 25.18 -10.42 -15.33
C SER A 89 24.99 -8.91 -15.17
N ALA A 90 25.73 -8.10 -15.93
CA ALA A 90 25.56 -6.65 -15.94
C ALA A 90 24.19 -6.24 -16.49
N ILE A 91 23.70 -6.87 -17.57
CA ILE A 91 22.34 -6.62 -18.09
C ILE A 91 21.29 -6.87 -17.00
N ALA A 92 21.36 -8.02 -16.32
CA ALA A 92 20.42 -8.36 -15.26
C ALA A 92 20.48 -7.36 -14.09
N LEU A 93 21.67 -6.93 -13.70
CA LEU A 93 21.86 -5.97 -12.62
C LEU A 93 21.31 -4.58 -12.98
N VAL A 94 21.67 -4.05 -14.16
CA VAL A 94 21.18 -2.77 -14.66
C VAL A 94 19.65 -2.78 -14.76
N LEU A 95 19.04 -3.86 -15.25
CA LEU A 95 17.58 -4.00 -15.31
C LEU A 95 16.93 -4.01 -13.93
N SER A 96 17.52 -4.73 -12.97
CA SER A 96 17.01 -4.80 -11.59
C SER A 96 17.09 -3.43 -10.90
N GLU A 97 18.23 -2.74 -11.02
CA GLU A 97 18.44 -1.39 -10.47
C GLU A 97 17.50 -0.37 -11.13
N SER A 98 17.36 -0.42 -12.46
CA SER A 98 16.44 0.43 -13.22
C SER A 98 15.00 0.22 -12.75
N SER A 99 14.57 -1.03 -12.61
CA SER A 99 13.23 -1.39 -12.12
C SER A 99 12.97 -0.85 -10.71
N ALA A 100 13.97 -0.94 -9.82
CA ALA A 100 13.88 -0.39 -8.47
C ALA A 100 13.72 1.14 -8.49
N ILE A 101 14.53 1.85 -9.28
CA ILE A 101 14.46 3.31 -9.42
C ILE A 101 13.12 3.73 -10.04
N THR A 102 12.71 3.11 -11.14
CA THR A 102 11.42 3.38 -11.78
C THR A 102 10.27 3.14 -10.82
N SER A 103 10.29 2.06 -10.04
CA SER A 103 9.24 1.76 -9.05
C SER A 103 9.15 2.83 -7.96
N ILE A 104 10.28 3.33 -7.47
CA ILE A 104 10.33 4.41 -6.47
C ILE A 104 9.75 5.71 -7.06
N LEU A 105 10.19 6.08 -8.27
CA LEU A 105 9.71 7.29 -8.95
C LEU A 105 8.21 7.19 -9.26
N ALA A 106 7.77 6.07 -9.82
CA ALA A 106 6.37 5.87 -10.17
C ALA A 106 5.46 5.95 -8.95
N ARG A 107 5.83 5.26 -7.86
CA ARG A 107 5.07 5.32 -6.62
C ARG A 107 4.99 6.73 -6.05
N SER A 108 6.13 7.42 -5.95
CA SER A 108 6.21 8.73 -5.31
C SER A 108 5.53 9.87 -6.10
N PHE A 109 5.54 9.82 -7.43
CA PHE A 109 5.06 10.93 -8.26
C PHE A 109 3.69 10.69 -8.89
N PHE A 110 3.37 9.45 -9.24
CA PHE A 110 2.23 9.13 -10.11
C PHE A 110 1.15 8.30 -9.41
N ILE A 111 1.56 7.26 -8.69
CA ILE A 111 0.61 6.28 -8.14
C ILE A 111 -0.08 6.81 -6.87
N ASP A 112 0.61 7.46 -5.93
CA ASP A 112 0.00 7.93 -4.68
C ASP A 112 -1.20 8.87 -4.91
N ALA A 113 -1.07 9.78 -5.89
CA ALA A 113 -2.15 10.68 -6.28
C ALA A 113 -3.34 9.91 -6.89
N ALA A 114 -3.06 8.95 -7.77
CA ALA A 114 -4.08 8.13 -8.42
C ALA A 114 -4.79 7.19 -7.44
N LEU A 115 -4.09 6.64 -6.45
CA LEU A 115 -4.71 5.87 -5.37
C LEU A 115 -5.63 6.75 -4.53
N LEU A 116 -5.22 7.98 -4.22
CA LEU A 116 -6.07 8.93 -3.49
C LEU A 116 -7.35 9.27 -4.27
N ASP A 117 -7.25 9.49 -5.58
CA ASP A 117 -8.41 9.71 -6.46
C ASP A 117 -9.30 8.46 -6.54
N THR A 118 -8.72 7.27 -6.55
CA THR A 118 -9.46 6.00 -6.52
C THR A 118 -10.24 5.84 -5.21
N PHE A 119 -9.60 6.17 -4.08
CA PHE A 119 -10.22 6.10 -2.76
C PHE A 119 -11.41 7.07 -2.66
N ASP A 120 -11.18 8.35 -2.95
CA ASP A 120 -12.22 9.38 -2.89
C ASP A 120 -13.34 9.11 -3.91
N GLY A 121 -12.99 8.63 -5.11
CA GLY A 121 -13.95 8.26 -6.14
C GLY A 121 -14.85 7.11 -5.71
N THR A 122 -14.30 6.11 -5.03
CA THR A 122 -15.07 5.00 -4.47
C THR A 122 -16.03 5.47 -3.37
N LEU A 123 -15.60 6.39 -2.51
CA LEU A 123 -16.47 7.00 -1.49
C LEU A 123 -17.64 7.76 -2.14
N VAL A 124 -17.39 8.51 -3.21
CA VAL A 124 -18.44 9.21 -3.97
C VAL A 124 -19.45 8.23 -4.58
N GLU A 125 -18.98 7.12 -5.16
CA GLU A 125 -19.86 6.04 -5.68
C GLU A 125 -20.69 5.38 -4.55
N ARG A 126 -20.19 5.40 -3.31
CA ARG A 126 -20.89 4.91 -2.11
C ARG A 126 -21.72 5.98 -1.41
N ASN A 127 -22.07 7.07 -2.08
CA ASN A 127 -22.86 8.19 -1.55
C ASN A 127 -22.21 8.94 -0.37
N GLN A 128 -20.92 8.72 -0.10
CA GLN A 128 -20.18 9.42 0.96
C GLN A 128 -19.60 10.75 0.46
N THR A 129 -20.38 11.50 -0.33
CA THR A 129 -19.91 12.75 -0.95
C THR A 129 -19.61 13.82 0.10
N GLU A 130 -20.45 13.92 1.14
CA GLU A 130 -20.28 14.89 2.23
C GLU A 130 -18.93 14.70 2.94
N LEU A 131 -18.57 13.46 3.25
CA LEU A 131 -17.28 13.11 3.83
C LEU A 131 -16.10 13.53 2.94
N VAL A 132 -16.20 13.33 1.62
CA VAL A 132 -15.14 13.70 0.66
C VAL A 132 -15.00 15.21 0.52
N THR A 133 -16.09 15.98 0.63
CA THR A 133 -16.03 17.45 0.53
C THR A 133 -15.20 18.11 1.63
N ALA A 134 -15.02 17.44 2.78
CA ALA A 134 -14.12 17.91 3.83
C ALA A 134 -12.63 17.96 3.40
N GLY A 135 -12.22 17.18 2.39
CA GLY A 135 -10.82 17.05 1.96
C GLY A 135 -10.51 17.49 0.54
N ARG A 136 -11.52 17.77 -0.30
CA ARG A 136 -11.38 18.27 -1.68
C ARG A 136 -12.69 18.84 -2.21
N THR A 137 -12.61 19.63 -3.28
CA THR A 137 -13.81 20.07 -3.99
C THR A 137 -14.44 18.93 -4.79
N VAL A 138 -15.77 18.83 -4.80
CA VAL A 138 -16.53 17.87 -5.61
C VAL A 138 -17.41 18.65 -6.57
N LYS A 139 -17.30 18.36 -7.87
CA LYS A 139 -18.09 19.01 -8.92
C LYS A 139 -19.50 18.41 -9.01
N PRO A 140 -20.53 19.21 -9.33
CA PRO A 140 -21.85 18.69 -9.67
C PRO A 140 -21.84 18.04 -11.07
N GLY A 141 -22.45 16.86 -11.21
CA GLY A 141 -22.52 16.08 -12.46
C GLY A 141 -21.31 15.13 -12.69
N GLY A 142 -21.56 13.96 -13.31
CA GLY A 142 -20.56 12.88 -13.54
C GLY A 142 -20.67 11.69 -12.56
N SER A 143 -19.84 10.66 -12.73
CA SER A 143 -19.78 9.47 -11.85
C SER A 143 -18.40 9.31 -11.20
N GLY A 144 -18.35 8.95 -9.92
CA GLY A 144 -17.13 8.58 -9.20
C GLY A 144 -15.99 9.58 -9.31
N VAL A 145 -14.87 9.13 -9.89
CA VAL A 145 -13.62 9.89 -10.03
C VAL A 145 -13.79 11.18 -10.82
N SER A 146 -14.67 11.21 -11.83
CA SER A 146 -14.85 12.40 -12.68
C SER A 146 -15.46 13.59 -11.94
N ARG A 147 -16.07 13.35 -10.77
CA ARG A 147 -16.60 14.41 -9.89
C ARG A 147 -15.53 15.06 -9.03
N LEU A 148 -14.32 14.51 -9.00
CA LEU A 148 -13.29 14.93 -8.06
C LEU A 148 -12.51 16.16 -8.54
N GLY A 149 -12.40 17.18 -7.68
CA GLY A 149 -11.63 18.42 -7.90
C GLY A 149 -10.25 18.40 -7.26
N LYS A 150 -9.63 19.57 -7.06
CA LYS A 150 -8.26 19.68 -6.51
C LYS A 150 -8.20 19.16 -5.06
N VAL A 151 -7.16 18.38 -4.77
CA VAL A 151 -6.89 17.82 -3.43
C VAL A 151 -6.32 18.92 -2.52
N ILE A 152 -6.95 19.14 -1.37
CA ILE A 152 -6.55 20.23 -0.44
C ILE A 152 -5.59 19.71 0.63
N ARG A 153 -5.66 18.40 0.97
CA ARG A 153 -4.77 17.76 1.94
C ARG A 153 -4.36 16.37 1.48
N THR A 154 -3.06 16.08 1.46
CA THR A 154 -2.50 14.76 1.14
C THR A 154 -2.15 14.00 2.43
N PRO A 155 -2.52 12.72 2.58
CA PRO A 155 -2.26 11.95 3.80
C PRO A 155 -0.87 11.29 3.82
N PHE A 156 -0.17 11.26 2.69
CA PHE A 156 1.10 10.56 2.55
C PHE A 156 2.24 11.39 3.15
N SER A 157 2.68 11.02 4.35
CA SER A 157 3.91 11.54 4.93
C SER A 157 5.10 11.02 4.11
N ARG A 158 5.83 11.93 3.47
CA ARG A 158 7.07 11.59 2.76
C ARG A 158 8.06 10.93 3.73
N PHE A 159 8.71 9.87 3.22
CA PHE A 159 9.85 9.13 3.77
C PHE A 159 10.41 9.66 5.11
N THR A 160 10.12 8.95 6.21
CA THR A 160 10.73 9.26 7.51
C THR A 160 11.93 8.32 7.75
N PRO A 161 13.11 8.83 8.17
CA PRO A 161 14.31 8.02 8.45
C PRO A 161 14.06 6.87 9.44
N LYS A 162 13.08 7.05 10.34
CA LYS A 162 12.62 6.03 11.31
C LYS A 162 12.08 4.75 10.64
N ALA A 163 11.56 4.85 9.41
CA ALA A 163 11.10 3.69 8.64
C ALA A 163 12.28 2.82 8.17
N ILE A 164 13.42 3.43 7.83
CA ILE A 164 14.64 2.75 7.37
C ILE A 164 15.26 1.95 8.52
N ILE A 165 15.48 2.58 9.68
CA ILE A 165 16.07 1.93 10.86
C ILE A 165 15.25 0.70 11.25
N ARG A 166 13.93 0.84 11.24
CA ARG A 166 13.02 -0.24 11.57
C ARG A 166 13.01 -1.35 10.52
N ASN A 167 13.16 -1.03 9.24
CA ASN A 167 13.30 -2.03 8.18
C ASN A 167 14.60 -2.83 8.34
N LEU A 168 15.68 -2.16 8.76
CA LEU A 168 16.97 -2.78 9.08
C LEU A 168 16.86 -3.74 10.27
N MET A 169 16.05 -3.42 11.29
CA MET A 169 15.79 -4.32 12.41
C MET A 169 15.03 -5.61 12.04
N TYR A 170 14.29 -5.63 10.92
CA TYR A 170 13.59 -6.85 10.45
C TYR A 170 14.41 -7.69 9.49
N LEU A 171 15.56 -7.19 9.05
CA LEU A 171 16.46 -7.91 8.14
C LEU A 171 16.92 -9.26 8.73
N PRO A 172 17.26 -9.38 10.03
CA PRO A 172 17.57 -10.67 10.66
C PRO A 172 16.41 -11.68 10.65
N LEU A 173 15.16 -11.21 10.61
CA LEU A 173 13.96 -12.06 10.64
C LEU A 173 13.73 -12.81 9.32
N ASN A 174 14.32 -12.34 8.22
CA ASN A 174 14.22 -12.99 6.90
C ASN A 174 15.13 -14.21 6.76
N PHE A 175 16.04 -14.48 7.71
CA PHE A 175 16.98 -15.60 7.65
C PHE A 175 16.39 -16.95 8.11
N ILE A 176 15.13 -16.98 8.55
CA ILE A 176 14.40 -18.23 8.85
C ILE A 176 13.40 -18.48 7.71
N PRO A 177 13.68 -19.43 6.79
CA PRO A 177 12.79 -19.71 5.67
C PRO A 177 11.37 -20.05 6.16
N ILE A 178 10.35 -19.58 5.43
CA ILE A 178 8.91 -19.80 5.66
C ILE A 178 8.35 -19.06 6.89
N VAL A 179 8.93 -19.23 8.09
CA VAL A 179 8.48 -18.54 9.30
C VAL A 179 8.75 -17.04 9.21
N GLY A 180 9.92 -16.65 8.72
CA GLY A 180 10.28 -15.26 8.49
C GLY A 180 9.33 -14.57 7.51
N THR A 181 8.94 -15.26 6.43
CA THR A 181 7.99 -14.73 5.43
C THR A 181 6.60 -14.53 6.01
N ALA A 182 6.08 -15.50 6.78
CA ALA A 182 4.77 -15.37 7.42
C ALA A 182 4.75 -14.19 8.42
N ILE A 183 5.78 -14.09 9.26
CA ILE A 183 5.90 -12.97 10.22
C ILE A 183 6.04 -11.64 9.47
N TYR A 184 6.84 -11.59 8.41
CA TYR A 184 6.99 -10.40 7.57
C TYR A 184 5.63 -9.93 7.02
N ILE A 185 4.85 -10.84 6.44
CA ILE A 185 3.51 -10.53 5.89
C ILE A 185 2.59 -9.99 6.99
N ILE A 186 2.57 -10.61 8.17
CA ILE A 186 1.73 -10.17 9.30
C ILE A 186 2.17 -8.78 9.79
N LEU A 187 3.48 -8.55 9.94
CA LEU A 187 4.01 -7.26 10.37
C LEU A 187 3.76 -6.15 9.34
N GLN A 188 3.88 -6.49 8.05
CA GLN A 188 3.57 -5.58 6.96
C GLN A 188 2.06 -5.29 6.93
N GLY A 189 1.21 -6.31 7.07
CA GLY A 189 -0.24 -6.15 7.16
C GLY A 189 -0.68 -5.27 8.32
N LYS A 190 -0.05 -5.41 9.50
CA LYS A 190 -0.23 -4.53 10.66
C LYS A 190 0.04 -3.05 10.36
N ARG A 191 0.86 -2.73 9.36
CA ARG A 191 1.17 -1.36 8.92
C ARG A 191 0.31 -0.92 7.75
N SER A 192 0.18 -1.78 6.74
CA SER A 192 -0.55 -1.49 5.51
C SER A 192 -2.04 -1.30 5.77
N GLY A 193 -2.63 -2.03 6.72
CA GLY A 193 -4.06 -1.89 7.05
C GLY A 193 -4.45 -0.48 7.48
N PRO A 194 -3.86 0.08 8.54
CA PRO A 194 -4.11 1.47 8.94
C PRO A 194 -3.70 2.50 7.88
N ALA A 195 -2.64 2.21 7.12
CA ALA A 195 -2.19 3.09 6.04
C ALA A 195 -3.22 3.20 4.90
N ALA A 196 -3.89 2.10 4.55
CA ALA A 196 -4.93 2.09 3.52
C ALA A 196 -6.15 2.95 3.89
N LEU A 197 -6.42 3.13 5.19
CA LEU A 197 -7.48 3.99 5.72
C LEU A 197 -7.00 5.39 6.15
N ALA A 198 -5.74 5.74 5.87
CA ALA A 198 -5.17 7.04 6.24
C ALA A 198 -5.98 8.21 5.66
N ARG A 199 -6.48 8.05 4.43
CA ARG A 199 -7.34 9.04 3.77
C ARG A 199 -8.66 9.22 4.51
N TYR A 200 -9.32 8.15 4.93
CA TYR A 200 -10.55 8.21 5.72
C TYR A 200 -10.35 8.97 7.04
N PHE A 201 -9.30 8.64 7.81
CA PHE A 201 -9.04 9.36 9.07
C PHE A 201 -8.78 10.86 8.85
N GLN A 202 -8.12 11.20 7.74
CA GLN A 202 -7.90 12.59 7.35
C GLN A 202 -9.22 13.30 7.02
N LEU A 203 -10.13 12.65 6.28
CA LEU A 203 -11.45 13.20 5.96
C LEU A 203 -12.30 13.39 7.22
N LYS A 204 -12.20 12.48 8.20
CA LYS A 204 -12.82 12.62 9.52
C LYS A 204 -12.17 13.70 10.41
N GLY A 205 -11.10 14.35 9.95
CA GLY A 205 -10.39 15.37 10.72
C GLY A 205 -9.67 14.83 11.96
N MET A 206 -9.38 13.53 12.03
CA MET A 206 -8.73 12.92 13.19
C MET A 206 -7.28 13.42 13.33
N THR A 207 -6.90 13.79 14.55
CA THR A 207 -5.50 14.06 14.90
C THR A 207 -4.66 12.79 14.89
N ALA A 208 -3.33 12.92 14.83
CA ALA A 208 -2.43 11.77 14.87
C ALA A 208 -2.65 10.87 16.10
N ARG A 209 -2.90 11.47 17.28
CA ARG A 209 -3.18 10.75 18.52
C ARG A 209 -4.52 10.00 18.46
N GLN A 210 -5.57 10.66 18.00
CA GLN A 210 -6.89 10.03 17.85
C GLN A 210 -6.84 8.84 16.88
N ARG A 211 -6.11 9.00 15.77
CA ARG A 211 -5.89 7.92 14.81
C ARG A 211 -5.16 6.74 15.45
N GLU A 212 -4.07 7.00 16.19
CA GLU A 212 -3.29 5.96 16.85
C GLU A 212 -4.13 5.19 17.87
N GLU A 213 -4.87 5.89 18.71
CA GLU A 213 -5.78 5.28 19.69
C GLU A 213 -6.90 4.47 19.03
N HIS A 214 -7.48 4.99 17.94
CA HIS A 214 -8.53 4.30 17.19
C HIS A 214 -8.00 3.02 16.52
N VAL A 215 -6.82 3.09 15.90
CA VAL A 215 -6.17 1.94 15.26
C VAL A 215 -5.77 0.89 16.28
N GLU A 216 -5.27 1.30 17.45
CA GLU A 216 -4.86 0.35 18.49
C GLU A 216 -6.07 -0.43 19.05
N LYS A 217 -7.22 0.24 19.21
CA LYS A 217 -8.47 -0.40 19.67
C LYS A 217 -9.03 -1.43 18.69
N HIS A 218 -8.78 -1.29 17.39
CA HIS A 218 -9.29 -2.19 16.33
C HIS A 218 -8.16 -2.85 15.54
N ARG A 219 -7.01 -3.07 16.20
CA ARG A 219 -5.80 -3.54 15.53
C ARG A 219 -5.99 -4.90 14.84
N GLY A 220 -6.87 -5.75 15.37
CA GLY A 220 -7.23 -7.02 14.74
C GLY A 220 -7.89 -6.79 13.39
N ALA A 221 -8.89 -5.92 13.32
CA ALA A 221 -9.57 -5.55 12.08
C ALA A 221 -8.61 -5.01 11.02
N TYR A 222 -7.81 -3.98 11.36
CA TYR A 222 -6.84 -3.40 10.43
C TYR A 222 -5.80 -4.41 9.95
N THR A 223 -5.30 -5.28 10.83
CA THR A 223 -4.35 -6.33 10.45
C THR A 223 -5.01 -7.35 9.51
N SER A 224 -6.26 -7.72 9.78
CA SER A 224 -6.99 -8.69 8.98
C SER A 224 -7.30 -8.20 7.57
N PHE A 225 -7.47 -6.88 7.39
CA PHE A 225 -7.49 -6.26 6.06
C PHE A 225 -6.09 -6.25 5.42
N GLY A 226 -5.09 -5.79 6.18
CA GLY A 226 -3.76 -5.53 5.65
C GLY A 226 -3.00 -6.78 5.19
N VAL A 227 -3.18 -7.93 5.84
CA VAL A 227 -2.52 -9.19 5.47
C VAL A 227 -2.89 -9.66 4.05
N PRO A 228 -4.17 -9.89 3.72
CA PRO A 228 -4.57 -10.25 2.35
C PRO A 228 -4.24 -9.15 1.33
N ALA A 229 -4.35 -7.87 1.70
CA ALA A 229 -3.94 -6.76 0.83
C ALA A 229 -2.44 -6.86 0.45
N VAL A 230 -1.57 -7.10 1.43
CA VAL A 230 -0.13 -7.30 1.21
C VAL A 230 0.12 -8.53 0.34
N LEU A 231 -0.55 -9.65 0.60
CA LEU A 231 -0.40 -10.86 -0.23
C LEU A 231 -0.75 -10.61 -1.70
N LEU A 232 -1.82 -9.86 -1.98
CA LEU A 232 -2.21 -9.48 -3.33
C LEU A 232 -1.15 -8.57 -3.99
N GLU A 233 -0.65 -7.57 -3.26
CA GLU A 233 0.37 -6.66 -3.78
C GLU A 233 1.75 -7.31 -4.00
N MET A 234 2.02 -8.44 -3.34
CA MET A 234 3.25 -9.22 -3.54
C MET A 234 3.27 -9.99 -4.86
N VAL A 235 2.13 -10.12 -5.55
CA VAL A 235 2.08 -10.82 -6.84
C VAL A 235 2.86 -10.00 -7.90
N PRO A 236 3.93 -10.57 -8.50
CA PRO A 236 4.74 -9.87 -9.50
C PRO A 236 3.90 -9.40 -10.69
N PHE A 237 4.33 -8.30 -11.33
CA PHE A 237 3.72 -7.67 -12.51
C PHE A 237 2.31 -7.06 -12.29
N VAL A 238 1.48 -7.64 -11.43
CA VAL A 238 0.11 -7.19 -11.15
C VAL A 238 -0.05 -6.51 -9.79
N GLY A 239 1.00 -6.42 -8.98
CA GLY A 239 0.95 -5.78 -7.66
C GLY A 239 0.47 -4.32 -7.68
N ILE A 240 0.79 -3.55 -8.74
CA ILE A 240 0.25 -2.19 -8.90
C ILE A 240 -1.26 -2.22 -9.09
N PHE A 241 -1.78 -3.12 -9.92
CA PHE A 241 -3.22 -3.30 -10.10
C PHE A 241 -3.89 -3.64 -8.76
N PHE A 242 -3.30 -4.53 -7.97
CA PHE A 242 -3.82 -4.88 -6.65
C PHE A 242 -3.76 -3.72 -5.65
N ALA A 243 -2.82 -2.78 -5.77
CA ALA A 243 -2.83 -1.56 -4.96
C ALA A 243 -4.09 -0.72 -5.23
N PHE A 244 -4.55 -0.62 -6.49
CA PHE A 244 -5.81 0.06 -6.82
C PHE A 244 -7.02 -0.70 -6.27
N THR A 245 -7.10 -2.03 -6.45
CA THR A 245 -8.23 -2.81 -5.93
C THR A 245 -8.28 -2.83 -4.40
N ASN A 246 -7.12 -2.89 -3.73
CA ASN A 246 -7.03 -2.77 -2.28
C ASN A 246 -7.49 -1.40 -1.81
N THR A 247 -7.16 -0.34 -2.55
CA THR A 247 -7.61 1.03 -2.24
C THR A 247 -9.12 1.16 -2.36
N VAL A 248 -9.74 0.56 -3.39
CA VAL A 248 -11.21 0.42 -3.47
C VAL A 248 -11.75 -0.35 -2.27
N GLY A 249 -11.15 -1.49 -1.93
CA GLY A 249 -11.55 -2.28 -0.76
C GLY A 249 -11.51 -1.47 0.54
N ALA A 250 -10.45 -0.68 0.75
CA ALA A 250 -10.32 0.20 1.90
C ALA A 250 -11.39 1.30 1.91
N ALA A 251 -11.71 1.89 0.75
CA ALA A 251 -12.77 2.89 0.64
C ALA A 251 -14.17 2.30 0.86
N LEU A 252 -14.44 1.08 0.39
CA LEU A 252 -15.67 0.35 0.71
C LEU A 252 -15.80 0.09 2.21
N TRP A 253 -14.69 -0.29 2.86
CA TRP A 253 -14.67 -0.47 4.31
C TRP A 253 -14.93 0.86 5.04
N ALA A 254 -14.27 1.94 4.62
CA ALA A 254 -14.49 3.28 5.17
C ALA A 254 -15.95 3.73 5.02
N ALA A 255 -16.56 3.52 3.85
CA ALA A 255 -17.96 3.86 3.61
C ALA A 255 -18.88 3.09 4.56
N GLU A 256 -18.66 1.79 4.75
CA GLU A 256 -19.47 1.00 5.69
C GLU A 256 -19.26 1.41 7.15
N MET A 257 -18.05 1.85 7.53
CA MET A 257 -17.79 2.40 8.86
C MET A 257 -18.56 3.72 9.08
N GLU A 258 -18.62 4.58 8.06
CA GLU A 258 -19.37 5.83 8.11
C GLU A 258 -20.88 5.58 8.16
N GLU A 259 -21.40 4.66 7.33
CA GLU A 259 -22.81 4.24 7.32
C GLU A 259 -23.28 3.70 8.68
N LYS A 260 -22.39 3.04 9.45
CA LYS A 260 -22.70 2.53 10.80
C LYS A 260 -22.57 3.57 11.90
N SER A 261 -21.89 4.69 11.63
CA SER A 261 -21.63 5.74 12.60
C SER A 261 -22.68 6.86 12.57
N ASN A 262 -23.42 6.96 11.46
CA ASN A 262 -24.56 7.86 11.25
C ASN A 262 -25.88 7.16 11.58
#